data_AF-A0AAN5CPR8-F1
#
_entry.id   AF-A0AAN5CPR8-F1
#
_cell.length_a   1.000
_cell.length_b   1.000
_cell.length_c   1.000
_cell.angle_alpha   90.00
_cell.angle_beta   90.00
_cell.angle_gamma   90.00
#
_symmetry.space_group_name_H-M   'P 1'
#
loop_
_entity.id
_entity.type
_entity.pdbx_description
1 polymer ?
#
loop_
_entity_poly.entity_id
_entity_poly.type
_entity_poly.pdbx_seq_one_letter_code
_entity_poly.pdbx_strand_id
1 'polypeptide(L)'
;MGYNVPSYEYLFADGDKFVLKMRLLDHIYDGMVVEKLTTKIVLPEKASNVKLSTPYEVNRRPDEKLATYLDTEGRKVIVIEKNSLVDAHIQPFTLEYQWSRLYIWREPLMATAFFLCLFIAVIVYVRFDFEITKDSASEALLGVQAKVEEVEKIVNERIALHKRLIDAVSAFKGDKEETTLNATRAKIETERAELKKKMSGVVGQIKTLLPAASEKLNEMEQLETGLVNSEGAYIEKTSKSTTKNSSEDRQWTARVNGDTNKMKDIINSI
;
A
#
# COMPACT_ATOMS: atom_id res chain seq x y z
N MET A 1 20.60 18.69 -36.45
CA MET A 1 19.65 19.47 -35.62
C MET A 1 18.41 18.63 -35.41
N GLY A 2 17.78 18.66 -34.24
CA GLY A 2 16.58 17.87 -33.95
C GLY A 2 15.65 18.67 -33.03
N TYR A 3 14.35 18.56 -33.28
CA TYR A 3 13.33 19.28 -32.53
C TYR A 3 12.04 18.44 -32.48
N ASN A 4 11.20 18.73 -31.50
CA ASN A 4 9.90 18.10 -31.34
C ASN A 4 8.80 19.08 -31.74
N VAL A 5 7.77 18.57 -32.41
CA VAL A 5 6.57 19.34 -32.77
C VAL A 5 5.33 18.70 -32.18
N PRO A 6 4.28 19.48 -31.90
CA PRO A 6 3.02 18.92 -31.42
C PRO A 6 2.41 17.97 -32.45
N SER A 7 1.99 16.79 -32.00
CA SER A 7 1.47 15.75 -32.90
C SER A 7 0.15 16.13 -33.57
N TYR A 8 -0.70 16.92 -32.92
CA TYR A 8 -2.02 17.30 -33.43
C TYR A 8 -1.98 18.14 -34.73
N GLU A 9 -0.83 18.75 -35.07
CA GLU A 9 -0.67 19.55 -36.29
C GLU A 9 -0.39 18.69 -37.52
N TYR A 10 0.27 17.54 -37.34
CA TYR A 10 0.80 16.71 -38.42
C TYR A 10 0.21 15.30 -38.45
N LEU A 11 -0.42 14.85 -37.36
CA LEU A 11 -1.02 13.53 -37.22
C LEU A 11 -2.54 13.62 -37.11
N PHE A 12 -3.21 13.05 -38.11
CA PHE A 12 -4.67 12.96 -38.16
C PHE A 12 -5.10 11.54 -37.80
N ALA A 13 -6.16 11.40 -37.02
CA ALA A 13 -6.64 10.11 -36.55
C ALA A 13 -8.15 9.97 -36.77
N ASP A 14 -8.55 8.82 -37.30
CA ASP A 14 -9.94 8.38 -37.45
C ASP A 14 -10.07 6.95 -36.90
N GLY A 15 -10.54 6.83 -35.65
CA GLY A 15 -10.53 5.57 -34.91
C GLY A 15 -9.11 5.00 -34.76
N ASP A 16 -8.89 3.85 -35.41
CA ASP A 16 -7.62 3.10 -35.46
C ASP A 16 -6.80 3.37 -36.75
N LYS A 17 -7.28 4.27 -37.62
CA LYS A 17 -6.52 4.74 -38.79
C LYS A 17 -5.83 6.05 -38.48
N PHE A 18 -4.55 6.11 -38.81
CA PHE A 18 -3.70 7.28 -38.58
C PHE A 18 -3.07 7.72 -39.89
N VAL A 19 -2.99 9.03 -40.08
CA VAL A 19 -2.43 9.66 -41.26
C VAL A 19 -1.42 10.71 -40.81
N LEU A 20 -0.15 10.47 -41.08
CA LEU A 20 0.93 11.41 -40.84
C LEU A 20 1.18 12.22 -42.12
N LYS A 21 1.06 13.54 -42.04
CA LYS A 21 1.38 14.46 -43.15
C LYS A 21 2.53 15.37 -42.74
N MET A 22 3.69 15.19 -43.34
CA MET A 22 4.90 15.96 -43.02
C MET A 22 5.71 16.28 -44.28
N ARG A 23 6.59 17.28 -44.22
CA ARG A 23 7.48 17.63 -45.32
C ARG A 23 8.55 16.54 -45.49
N LEU A 24 8.78 16.08 -46.71
CA LEU A 24 9.78 15.04 -46.99
C LEU A 24 11.21 15.58 -46.87
N LEU A 25 11.39 16.81 -47.33
CA LEU A 25 12.59 17.64 -47.17
C LEU A 25 12.17 18.92 -46.44
N ASP A 26 12.91 19.30 -45.40
CA ASP A 26 12.71 20.58 -44.71
C ASP A 26 13.69 21.63 -45.22
N HIS A 27 13.34 22.90 -45.05
CA HIS A 27 14.21 24.01 -45.43
C HIS A 27 15.38 24.12 -44.44
N ILE A 28 16.60 24.27 -44.98
CA ILE A 28 17.83 24.40 -44.17
C ILE A 28 18.47 25.79 -44.38
N TYR A 29 18.67 26.19 -45.63
CA TYR A 29 19.18 27.50 -46.05
C TYR A 29 18.76 27.82 -47.48
N ASP A 30 18.79 29.09 -47.89
CA ASP A 30 18.39 29.53 -49.22
C ASP A 30 19.36 29.03 -50.32
N GLY A 31 18.81 28.43 -51.37
CA GLY A 31 19.60 27.86 -52.46
C GLY A 31 20.21 26.51 -52.12
N MET A 32 19.56 25.72 -51.25
CA MET A 32 20.10 24.41 -50.88
C MET A 32 20.02 23.41 -52.03
N VAL A 33 21.09 22.63 -52.15
CA VAL A 33 21.21 21.51 -53.07
C VAL A 33 21.62 20.30 -52.24
N VAL A 34 20.77 19.28 -52.24
CA VAL A 34 20.97 18.06 -51.47
C VAL A 34 21.27 16.92 -52.44
N GLU A 35 22.52 16.45 -52.44
CA GLU A 35 22.95 15.36 -53.33
C GLU A 35 22.23 14.04 -53.01
N LYS A 36 22.05 13.73 -51.72
CA LYS A 36 21.40 12.52 -51.24
C LYS A 36 20.62 12.79 -49.94
N LEU A 37 19.33 12.49 -49.96
CA LEU A 37 18.43 12.50 -48.81
C LEU A 37 18.04 11.06 -48.47
N THR A 38 18.22 10.67 -47.21
CA THR A 38 17.66 9.44 -46.65
C THR A 38 16.70 9.81 -45.52
N THR A 39 15.41 9.61 -45.74
CA THR A 39 14.36 9.86 -44.74
C THR A 39 13.95 8.56 -44.09
N LYS A 40 14.06 8.50 -42.75
CA LYS A 40 13.63 7.36 -41.94
C LYS A 40 12.42 7.75 -41.10
N ILE A 41 11.30 7.08 -41.30
CA ILE A 41 10.06 7.32 -40.55
C ILE A 41 9.84 6.16 -39.61
N VAL A 42 9.96 6.42 -38.30
CA VAL A 42 9.76 5.41 -37.25
C VAL A 42 8.29 5.39 -36.86
N LEU A 43 7.64 4.24 -37.04
CA LEU A 43 6.24 4.03 -36.68
C LEU A 43 6.09 3.46 -35.27
N PRO A 44 4.93 3.62 -34.61
CA PRO A 44 4.66 2.95 -33.35
C PRO A 44 4.73 1.42 -33.50
N GLU A 45 5.02 0.71 -32.41
CA GLU A 45 5.05 -0.75 -32.42
C GLU A 45 3.67 -1.31 -32.81
N LYS A 46 3.67 -2.40 -33.58
CA LYS A 46 2.46 -3.03 -34.14
C LYS A 46 1.65 -2.16 -35.12
N ALA A 47 2.26 -1.15 -35.72
CA ALA A 47 1.67 -0.47 -36.87
C ALA A 47 1.51 -1.44 -38.05
N SER A 48 0.30 -1.49 -38.62
CA SER A 48 -0.09 -2.37 -39.73
C SER A 48 -0.59 -1.56 -40.92
N ASN A 49 -0.73 -2.20 -42.09
CA ASN A 49 -1.31 -1.61 -43.29
C ASN A 49 -0.70 -0.24 -43.66
N VAL A 50 0.63 -0.18 -43.69
CA VAL A 50 1.38 1.06 -43.96
C VAL A 50 1.35 1.38 -45.45
N LYS A 51 0.80 2.54 -45.80
CA LYS A 51 0.73 3.06 -47.17
C LYS A 51 1.38 4.44 -47.22
N LEU A 52 2.45 4.55 -48.00
CA LEU A 52 3.19 5.79 -48.23
C LEU A 52 2.74 6.41 -49.55
N SER A 53 2.33 7.68 -49.50
CA SER A 53 2.06 8.52 -50.66
C SER A 53 3.08 9.65 -50.69
N THR A 54 3.90 9.68 -51.72
CA THR A 54 4.94 10.71 -51.90
C THR A 54 4.54 11.68 -53.01
N PRO A 55 4.93 12.96 -52.90
CA PRO A 55 4.55 13.98 -53.87
C PRO A 55 5.30 13.84 -55.20
N TYR A 56 6.45 13.15 -55.19
CA TYR A 56 7.25 12.81 -56.36
C TYR A 56 7.85 11.41 -56.21
N GLU A 57 8.45 10.89 -57.28
CA GLU A 57 9.07 9.56 -57.31
C GLU A 57 10.31 9.50 -56.40
N VAL A 58 10.30 8.53 -55.50
CA VAL A 58 11.35 8.27 -54.51
C VAL A 58 11.73 6.80 -54.49
N ASN A 59 12.98 6.51 -54.14
CA ASN A 59 13.47 5.14 -54.03
C ASN A 59 13.13 4.60 -52.64
N ARG A 60 12.19 3.65 -52.55
CA ARG A 60 11.88 2.99 -51.29
C ARG A 60 12.89 1.88 -51.02
N ARG A 61 13.56 1.94 -49.87
CA ARG A 61 14.44 0.87 -49.38
C ARG A 61 13.65 -0.19 -48.59
N PRO A 62 14.25 -1.37 -48.34
CA PRO A 62 13.67 -2.34 -47.43
C PRO A 62 13.36 -1.71 -46.08
N ASP A 63 12.19 -2.03 -45.52
CA ASP A 63 11.77 -1.53 -44.22
C ASP A 63 12.75 -2.06 -43.15
N GLU A 64 13.20 -1.17 -42.27
CA GLU A 64 14.10 -1.50 -41.16
C GLU A 64 13.30 -1.71 -39.86
N LYS A 65 13.98 -2.19 -38.82
CA LYS A 65 13.42 -2.37 -37.49
C LYS A 65 14.27 -1.64 -36.45
N LEU A 66 13.64 -0.81 -35.63
CA LEU A 66 14.29 -0.06 -34.55
C LEU A 66 13.79 -0.57 -33.20
N ALA A 67 14.68 -1.09 -32.38
CA ALA A 67 14.37 -1.44 -30.99
C ALA A 67 14.59 -0.23 -30.10
N THR A 68 13.55 0.17 -29.36
CA THR A 68 13.60 1.25 -28.37
C THR A 68 13.17 0.73 -26.98
N TYR A 69 13.08 1.64 -26.01
CA TYR A 69 12.69 1.30 -24.64
C TYR A 69 11.29 0.70 -24.61
N LEU A 70 11.12 -0.37 -23.82
CA LEU A 70 9.84 -1.05 -23.61
C LEU A 70 9.19 -1.60 -24.91
N ASP A 71 9.97 -1.80 -25.98
CA ASP A 71 9.50 -2.51 -27.16
C ASP A 71 9.70 -4.03 -27.00
N THR A 72 8.71 -4.82 -27.42
CA THR A 72 8.81 -6.29 -27.39
C THR A 72 9.35 -6.86 -28.70
N GLU A 73 8.77 -6.44 -29.82
CA GLU A 73 9.19 -6.90 -31.14
C GLU A 73 10.11 -5.85 -31.78
N GLY A 74 9.88 -4.56 -31.53
CA GLY A 74 10.59 -3.44 -32.14
C GLY A 74 9.73 -2.69 -33.16
N ARG A 75 10.05 -1.42 -33.39
CA ARG A 75 9.30 -0.48 -34.22
C ARG A 75 9.65 -0.61 -35.70
N LYS A 76 8.64 -0.52 -36.56
CA LYS A 76 8.81 -0.55 -38.01
C LYS A 76 9.34 0.80 -38.50
N VAL A 77 10.37 0.79 -39.33
CA VAL A 77 10.97 2.00 -39.90
C VAL A 77 10.84 1.97 -41.42
N ILE A 78 10.17 2.97 -41.98
CA ILE A 78 10.07 3.15 -43.42
C ILE A 78 11.26 4.00 -43.88
N VAL A 79 12.05 3.47 -44.80
CA VAL A 79 13.26 4.13 -45.31
C VAL A 79 13.04 4.54 -46.76
N ILE A 80 13.17 5.84 -47.01
CA ILE A 80 12.99 6.45 -48.32
C ILE A 80 14.28 7.16 -48.68
N GLU A 81 14.72 7.02 -49.93
CA GLU A 81 15.88 7.72 -50.45
C GLU A 81 15.58 8.49 -51.72
N LYS A 82 16.22 9.64 -51.86
CA LYS A 82 16.16 10.44 -53.08
C LYS A 82 17.47 11.21 -53.26
N ASN A 83 17.91 11.30 -54.51
CA ASN A 83 19.09 12.06 -54.87
C ASN A 83 18.70 13.36 -55.57
N SER A 84 19.61 14.34 -55.54
CA SER A 84 19.52 15.60 -56.30
C SER A 84 18.24 16.40 -56.02
N LEU A 85 18.07 16.81 -54.76
CA LEU A 85 16.97 17.67 -54.34
C LEU A 85 17.40 19.13 -54.25
N VAL A 86 16.43 20.02 -54.44
CA VAL A 86 16.57 21.48 -54.32
C VAL A 86 15.40 22.04 -53.52
N ASP A 87 15.44 23.32 -53.14
CA ASP A 87 14.37 24.00 -52.40
C ASP A 87 12.95 23.78 -52.96
N ALA A 88 12.79 23.71 -54.28
CA ALA A 88 11.50 23.46 -54.92
C ALA A 88 10.87 22.10 -54.58
N HIS A 89 11.63 21.16 -54.01
CA HIS A 89 11.17 19.82 -53.61
C HIS A 89 10.68 19.75 -52.15
N ILE A 90 10.58 20.88 -51.44
CA ILE A 90 9.94 20.96 -50.12
C ILE A 90 8.44 20.76 -50.29
N GLN A 91 8.00 19.50 -50.23
CA GLN A 91 6.61 19.11 -50.40
C GLN A 91 6.21 18.08 -49.33
N PRO A 92 4.93 18.05 -48.92
CA PRO A 92 4.45 17.10 -47.94
C PRO A 92 4.32 15.69 -48.54
N PHE A 93 4.73 14.68 -47.78
CA PHE A 93 4.32 13.29 -47.97
C PHE A 93 3.16 12.97 -47.02
N THR A 94 2.41 11.92 -47.36
CA THR A 94 1.33 11.39 -46.52
C THR A 94 1.62 9.91 -46.24
N LEU A 95 1.61 9.52 -44.96
CA LEU A 95 1.80 8.14 -44.53
C LEU A 95 0.58 7.68 -43.74
N GLU A 96 -0.16 6.74 -44.32
CA GLU A 96 -1.31 6.12 -43.70
C GLU A 96 -0.89 4.81 -43.03
N TYR A 97 -1.35 4.58 -41.80
CA TYR A 97 -1.13 3.32 -41.08
C TYR A 97 -2.31 3.01 -40.16
N GLN A 98 -2.46 1.74 -39.80
CA GLN A 98 -3.45 1.28 -38.84
C GLN A 98 -2.77 0.88 -37.53
N TRP A 99 -3.32 1.36 -36.42
CA TRP A 99 -2.79 1.09 -35.10
C TRP A 99 -3.92 1.11 -34.06
N SER A 100 -4.03 0.04 -33.27
CA SER A 100 -5.08 -0.02 -32.24
C SER A 100 -4.67 0.72 -30.98
N ARG A 101 -5.53 1.61 -30.50
CA ARG A 101 -5.27 2.40 -29.28
C ARG A 101 -5.15 1.54 -28.01
N LEU A 102 -5.65 0.31 -28.04
CA LEU A 102 -5.50 -0.65 -26.93
C LEU A 102 -4.02 -0.94 -26.62
N TYR A 103 -3.13 -0.83 -27.62
CA TYR A 103 -1.71 -1.08 -27.42
C TYR A 103 -1.01 -0.04 -26.53
N ILE A 104 -1.62 1.12 -26.25
CA ILE A 104 -1.11 2.12 -25.29
C ILE A 104 -0.93 1.50 -23.90
N TRP A 105 -1.89 0.67 -23.47
CA TRP A 105 -1.88 0.08 -22.13
C TRP A 105 -0.81 -0.99 -21.93
N ARG A 106 -0.23 -1.51 -23.02
CA ARG A 106 0.75 -2.58 -22.97
C ARG A 106 2.06 -2.12 -22.33
N GLU A 107 2.57 -0.95 -22.68
CA GLU A 107 3.85 -0.45 -22.16
C GLU A 107 3.80 -0.25 -20.63
N PRO A 108 2.77 0.44 -20.04
CA PRO A 108 2.62 0.53 -18.59
C PRO A 108 2.40 -0.83 -17.91
N LEU A 109 1.62 -1.72 -18.53
CA LEU A 109 1.31 -3.03 -17.96
C LEU A 109 2.56 -3.91 -17.92
N MET A 110 3.43 -3.83 -18.93
CA MET A 110 4.69 -4.58 -18.94
C MET A 110 5.62 -4.13 -17.80
N ALA A 111 5.76 -2.83 -17.58
CA ALA A 111 6.55 -2.32 -16.44
C ALA A 111 5.94 -2.77 -15.10
N THR A 112 4.62 -2.67 -14.95
CA THR A 112 3.91 -3.10 -13.73
C THR A 112 4.07 -4.59 -13.48
N ALA A 113 3.94 -5.42 -14.52
CA ALA A 113 4.09 -6.87 -14.44
C ALA A 113 5.51 -7.26 -14.00
N PHE A 114 6.54 -6.56 -14.52
CA PHE A 114 7.92 -6.79 -14.11
C PHE A 114 8.12 -6.58 -12.60
N PHE A 115 7.65 -5.44 -12.06
CA PHE A 115 7.74 -5.18 -10.62
C PHE A 115 6.90 -6.16 -9.79
N LEU A 116 5.72 -6.52 -10.27
CA LEU A 116 4.88 -7.51 -9.61
C LEU A 116 5.57 -8.88 -9.51
N CYS A 117 6.23 -9.34 -10.58
CA CYS A 117 7.02 -10.57 -10.56
C CYS A 117 8.16 -10.50 -9.55
N LEU A 118 8.84 -9.35 -9.44
CA LEU A 118 9.89 -9.13 -8.45
C LEU A 118 9.34 -9.24 -7.02
N PHE A 119 8.20 -8.60 -6.73
CA PHE A 119 7.57 -8.71 -5.41
C PHE A 119 7.14 -10.14 -5.09
N ILE A 120 6.55 -10.86 -6.06
CA ILE A 120 6.20 -12.27 -5.88
C ILE A 120 7.44 -13.10 -5.57
N ALA A 121 8.56 -12.88 -6.29
CA ALA A 121 9.81 -13.60 -6.02
C ALA A 121 10.32 -13.34 -4.59
N VAL A 122 10.22 -12.09 -4.10
CA VAL A 122 10.57 -11.75 -2.71
C VAL A 122 9.62 -12.41 -1.71
N ILE A 123 8.31 -12.40 -1.95
CA ILE A 123 7.32 -13.06 -1.09
C ILE A 123 7.61 -14.54 -0.99
N VAL A 124 7.86 -15.20 -2.13
CA VAL A 124 8.25 -16.60 -2.20
C VAL A 124 9.52 -16.80 -1.37
N TYR A 125 10.58 -16.03 -1.64
CA TYR A 125 11.85 -16.15 -0.92
C TYR A 125 11.71 -16.04 0.61
N VAL A 126 10.93 -15.09 1.11
CA VAL A 126 10.70 -14.91 2.57
C VAL A 126 9.80 -15.99 3.18
N ARG A 127 8.95 -16.65 2.37
CA ARG A 127 8.05 -17.70 2.84
C ARG A 127 8.64 -19.10 2.79
N PHE A 128 9.71 -19.28 2.03
CA PHE A 128 10.47 -20.52 2.06
C PHE A 128 11.42 -20.49 3.25
N ASP A 129 11.13 -21.36 4.22
CA ASP A 129 12.04 -21.64 5.32
C ASP A 129 13.13 -22.60 4.81
N PHE A 130 14.37 -22.09 4.74
CA PHE A 130 15.56 -22.87 4.33
C PHE A 130 16.38 -23.34 5.54
N GLU A 131 15.77 -23.44 6.73
CA GLU A 131 16.44 -24.00 7.91
C GLU A 131 16.69 -25.50 7.78
N ILE A 132 17.97 -25.90 7.90
CA ILE A 132 18.42 -27.29 7.82
C ILE A 132 18.15 -28.04 9.14
N THR A 133 18.17 -27.33 10.26
CA THR A 133 17.87 -27.87 11.59
C THR A 133 16.91 -26.93 12.30
N LYS A 134 15.72 -27.44 12.65
CA LYS A 134 14.73 -26.67 13.42
C LYS A 134 15.26 -26.42 14.82
N ASP A 135 15.48 -25.15 15.18
CA ASP A 135 15.78 -24.78 16.56
C ASP A 135 14.48 -24.75 17.37
N SER A 136 14.26 -25.81 18.15
CA SER A 136 13.10 -25.92 19.04
C SER A 136 12.99 -24.77 20.05
N ALA A 137 14.11 -24.11 20.40
CA ALA A 137 14.08 -22.96 21.30
C ALA A 137 13.54 -21.71 20.59
N SER A 138 14.00 -21.42 19.38
CA SER A 138 13.49 -20.31 18.55
C SER A 138 12.02 -20.50 18.13
N GLU A 139 11.60 -21.72 17.79
CA GLU A 139 10.18 -22.02 17.51
C GLU A 139 9.30 -21.81 18.77
N ALA A 140 9.78 -22.20 19.95
CA ALA A 140 9.09 -21.94 21.21
C ALA A 140 8.98 -20.43 21.51
N LEU A 141 10.02 -19.64 21.21
CA LEU A 141 10.00 -18.17 21.37
C LEU A 141 9.01 -17.50 20.41
N LEU A 142 8.95 -17.93 19.14
CA LEU A 142 7.95 -17.43 18.19
C LEU A 142 6.52 -17.77 18.66
N GLY A 143 6.32 -18.99 19.18
CA GLY A 143 5.06 -19.40 19.79
C GLY A 143 4.69 -18.55 21.02
N VAL A 144 5.67 -18.19 21.85
CA VAL A 144 5.48 -17.28 22.99
C VAL A 144 5.09 -15.89 22.50
N GLN A 145 5.75 -15.34 21.48
CA GLN A 145 5.47 -13.99 20.98
C GLN A 145 4.04 -13.86 20.43
N ALA A 146 3.58 -14.83 19.65
CA ALA A 146 2.19 -14.86 19.18
C ALA A 146 1.17 -14.92 20.34
N LYS A 147 1.55 -15.56 21.46
CA LYS A 147 0.72 -15.63 22.68
C LYS A 147 0.80 -14.35 23.51
N VAL A 148 1.93 -13.66 23.53
CA VAL A 148 2.08 -12.35 24.17
C VAL A 148 1.22 -11.29 23.45
N GLU A 149 1.11 -11.34 22.12
CA GLU A 149 0.17 -10.49 21.38
C GLU A 149 -1.30 -10.75 21.77
N GLU A 150 -1.65 -12.01 22.06
CA GLU A 150 -2.97 -12.40 22.57
C GLU A 150 -3.21 -11.82 23.98
N VAL A 151 -2.21 -11.86 24.86
CA VAL A 151 -2.23 -11.21 26.18
C VAL A 151 -2.42 -9.70 26.05
N GLU A 152 -1.69 -9.04 25.14
CA GLU A 152 -1.78 -7.60 24.92
C GLU A 152 -3.19 -7.18 24.50
N LYS A 153 -3.83 -7.94 23.60
CA LYS A 153 -5.24 -7.71 23.22
C LYS A 153 -6.17 -7.78 24.42
N ILE A 154 -6.02 -8.80 25.28
CA ILE A 154 -6.86 -8.93 26.49
C ILE A 154 -6.63 -7.76 27.45
N VAL A 155 -5.39 -7.32 27.64
CA VAL A 155 -5.08 -6.16 28.50
C VAL A 155 -5.70 -4.88 27.95
N ASN A 156 -5.62 -4.66 26.64
CA ASN A 156 -6.29 -3.51 26.01
C ASN A 156 -7.81 -3.53 26.20
N GLU A 157 -8.44 -4.71 26.12
CA GLU A 157 -9.87 -4.88 26.44
C GLU A 157 -10.18 -4.59 27.92
N ARG A 158 -9.32 -5.02 28.86
CA ARG A 158 -9.45 -4.69 30.30
C ARG A 158 -9.36 -3.18 30.57
N ILE A 159 -8.40 -2.49 29.94
CA ILE A 159 -8.26 -1.03 30.04
C ILE A 159 -9.53 -0.33 29.54
N ALA A 160 -10.12 -0.82 28.44
CA ALA A 160 -11.36 -0.28 27.91
C ALA A 160 -12.54 -0.48 28.86
N LEU A 161 -12.58 -1.56 29.66
CA LEU A 161 -13.59 -1.77 30.69
C LEU A 161 -13.44 -0.78 31.85
N HIS A 162 -12.22 -0.54 32.31
CA HIS A 162 -11.95 0.47 33.35
C HIS A 162 -12.36 1.87 32.91
N LYS A 163 -12.08 2.24 31.65
CA LYS A 163 -12.53 3.51 31.08
C LYS A 163 -14.06 3.60 31.01
N ARG A 164 -14.73 2.54 30.53
CA ARG A 164 -16.20 2.48 30.48
C ARG A 164 -16.83 2.63 31.87
N LEU A 165 -16.21 2.07 32.91
CA LEU A 165 -16.65 2.24 34.29
C LEU A 165 -16.53 3.70 34.77
N ILE A 166 -15.39 4.34 34.50
CA ILE A 166 -15.17 5.76 34.84
C ILE A 166 -16.21 6.65 34.13
N ASP A 167 -16.45 6.41 32.85
CA ASP A 167 -17.43 7.16 32.05
C ASP A 167 -18.86 6.97 32.60
N ALA A 168 -19.23 5.73 32.96
CA ALA A 168 -20.53 5.43 33.56
C ALA A 168 -20.72 6.11 34.93
N VAL A 169 -19.69 6.13 35.78
CA VAL A 169 -19.72 6.83 37.07
C VAL A 169 -19.82 8.35 36.88
N SER A 170 -19.14 8.90 35.86
CA SER A 170 -19.24 10.32 35.51
C SER A 170 -20.63 10.70 34.99
N ALA A 171 -21.26 9.85 34.18
CA ALA A 171 -22.63 10.02 33.70
C ALA A 171 -23.63 9.96 34.87
N PHE A 172 -23.45 9.02 35.79
CA PHE A 172 -24.27 8.91 37.01
C PHE A 172 -24.28 10.20 37.85
N LYS A 173 -23.16 10.92 37.95
CA LYS A 173 -23.12 12.23 38.65
C LYS A 173 -24.02 13.29 38.01
N GLY A 174 -24.27 13.21 36.70
CA GLY A 174 -25.15 14.12 35.97
C GLY A 174 -26.61 13.72 36.06
N ASP A 175 -26.90 12.46 35.72
CA ASP A 175 -28.27 11.99 35.47
C ASP A 175 -28.92 11.39 36.72
N LYS A 176 -28.12 11.04 37.74
CA LYS A 176 -28.51 10.38 39.01
C LYS A 176 -29.30 9.07 38.82
N GLU A 177 -29.16 8.43 37.67
CA GLU A 177 -29.88 7.22 37.33
C GLU A 177 -29.11 5.97 37.80
N GLU A 178 -29.54 5.38 38.91
CA GLU A 178 -28.86 4.23 39.54
C GLU A 178 -29.07 2.92 38.76
N THR A 179 -30.19 2.79 38.06
CA THR A 179 -30.54 1.61 37.25
C THR A 179 -29.57 1.41 36.08
N THR A 180 -29.19 2.49 35.38
CA THR A 180 -28.24 2.42 34.25
C THR A 180 -26.81 2.16 34.69
N LEU A 181 -26.39 2.72 35.83
CA LEU A 181 -25.08 2.43 36.42
C LEU A 181 -24.96 0.95 36.82
N ASN A 182 -25.96 0.41 37.53
CA ASN A 182 -25.95 -0.99 37.98
C ASN A 182 -26.02 -1.97 36.81
N ALA A 183 -26.81 -1.68 35.76
CA ALA A 183 -26.85 -2.48 34.55
C ALA A 183 -25.49 -2.49 33.81
N THR A 184 -24.84 -1.34 33.70
CA THR A 184 -23.51 -1.21 33.09
C THR A 184 -22.46 -1.98 33.89
N ARG A 185 -22.52 -1.91 35.23
CA ARG A 185 -21.63 -2.67 36.11
C ARG A 185 -21.79 -4.17 35.96
N ALA A 186 -23.02 -4.69 35.95
CA ALA A 186 -23.28 -6.12 35.76
C ALA A 186 -22.74 -6.63 34.41
N LYS A 187 -22.88 -5.81 33.35
CA LYS A 187 -22.31 -6.12 32.03
C LYS A 187 -20.78 -6.15 32.06
N ILE A 188 -20.15 -5.16 32.70
CA ILE A 188 -18.69 -5.11 32.87
C ILE A 188 -18.18 -6.32 33.68
N GLU A 189 -18.85 -6.70 34.77
CA GLU A 189 -18.47 -7.88 35.57
C GLU A 189 -18.53 -9.18 34.75
N THR A 190 -19.53 -9.31 33.86
CA THR A 190 -19.64 -10.46 32.94
C THR A 190 -18.49 -10.48 31.94
N GLU A 191 -18.24 -9.36 31.23
CA GLU A 191 -17.13 -9.24 30.26
C GLU A 191 -15.78 -9.50 30.95
N ARG A 192 -15.57 -9.01 32.17
CA ARG A 192 -14.34 -9.28 32.94
C ARG A 192 -14.14 -10.75 33.27
N ALA A 193 -15.19 -11.45 33.68
CA ALA A 193 -15.11 -12.88 33.98
C ALA A 193 -14.67 -13.68 32.75
N GLU A 194 -15.17 -13.32 31.57
CA GLU A 194 -14.75 -13.91 30.29
C GLU A 194 -13.29 -13.61 29.97
N LEU A 195 -12.85 -12.35 30.11
CA LEU A 195 -11.44 -11.97 29.88
C LEU A 195 -10.48 -12.64 30.86
N LYS A 196 -10.88 -12.81 32.12
CA LYS A 196 -10.10 -13.55 33.11
C LYS A 196 -9.93 -15.02 32.74
N LYS A 197 -11.00 -15.66 32.25
CA LYS A 197 -10.94 -17.04 31.75
C LYS A 197 -10.01 -17.16 30.53
N LYS A 198 -10.12 -16.23 29.56
CA LYS A 198 -9.22 -16.18 28.39
C LYS A 198 -7.76 -16.00 28.81
N MET A 199 -7.48 -15.02 29.68
CA MET A 199 -6.13 -14.74 30.20
C MET A 199 -5.53 -15.98 30.86
N SER A 200 -6.27 -16.65 31.75
CA SER A 200 -5.81 -17.87 32.42
C SER A 200 -5.48 -18.99 31.43
N GLY A 201 -6.27 -19.14 30.35
CA GLY A 201 -5.98 -20.09 29.28
C GLY A 201 -4.67 -19.79 28.55
N VAL A 202 -4.45 -18.53 28.16
CA VAL A 202 -3.23 -18.11 27.45
C VAL A 202 -1.99 -18.20 28.36
N VAL A 203 -2.09 -17.78 29.62
CA VAL A 203 -1.01 -17.92 30.61
C VAL A 203 -0.65 -19.39 30.84
N GLY A 204 -1.64 -20.29 30.85
CA GLY A 204 -1.41 -21.73 30.93
C GLY A 204 -0.61 -22.27 29.74
N GLN A 205 -0.87 -21.78 28.53
CA GLN A 205 -0.11 -22.12 27.33
C GLN A 205 1.32 -21.56 27.39
N ILE A 206 1.48 -20.28 27.78
CA ILE A 206 2.80 -19.65 27.94
C ILE A 206 3.64 -20.38 28.99
N LYS A 207 3.03 -20.85 30.10
CA LYS A 207 3.74 -21.61 31.14
C LYS A 207 4.39 -22.89 30.61
N THR A 208 3.80 -23.54 29.60
CA THR A 208 4.39 -24.74 28.99
C THR A 208 5.58 -24.45 28.07
N LEU A 209 5.65 -23.23 27.52
CA LEU A 209 6.71 -22.80 26.59
C LEU A 209 7.83 -22.04 27.33
N LEU A 210 7.48 -21.12 28.22
CA LEU A 210 8.38 -20.25 28.97
C LEU A 210 7.83 -19.97 30.38
N PRO A 211 8.22 -20.76 31.39
CA PRO A 211 7.74 -20.61 32.77
C PRO A 211 7.98 -19.21 33.37
N ALA A 212 9.14 -18.60 33.09
CA ALA A 212 9.51 -17.27 33.60
C ALA A 212 8.55 -16.16 33.14
N ALA A 213 8.03 -16.23 31.91
CA ALA A 213 7.05 -15.28 31.41
C ALA A 213 5.69 -15.42 32.13
N SER A 214 5.32 -16.66 32.50
CA SER A 214 4.07 -16.91 33.22
C SER A 214 4.05 -16.30 34.63
N GLU A 215 5.21 -16.22 35.31
CA GLU A 215 5.32 -15.58 36.62
C GLU A 215 5.03 -14.07 36.54
N LYS A 216 5.63 -13.38 35.56
CA LYS A 216 5.36 -11.97 35.30
C LYS A 216 3.88 -11.71 34.95
N LEU A 217 3.26 -12.59 34.17
CA LEU A 217 1.84 -12.48 33.84
C LEU A 217 0.91 -12.71 35.05
N ASN A 218 1.35 -13.50 36.03
CA ASN A 218 0.60 -13.65 37.28
C ASN A 218 0.68 -12.37 38.14
N GLU A 219 1.81 -11.66 38.15
CA GLU A 219 1.91 -10.34 38.79
C GLU A 219 0.95 -9.33 38.16
N MET A 220 0.82 -9.35 36.84
CA MET A 220 -0.15 -8.54 36.10
C MET A 220 -1.61 -8.85 36.52
N GLU A 221 -1.94 -10.12 36.74
CA GLU A 221 -3.27 -10.53 37.23
C GLU A 221 -3.53 -10.08 38.68
N GLN A 222 -2.48 -10.00 39.52
CA GLN A 222 -2.60 -9.42 40.86
C GLN A 222 -2.91 -7.93 40.82
N LEU A 223 -2.27 -7.17 39.92
CA LEU A 223 -2.58 -5.75 39.70
C LEU A 223 -4.04 -5.55 39.28
N GLU A 224 -4.53 -6.36 38.33
CA GLU A 224 -5.93 -6.28 37.87
C GLU A 224 -6.91 -6.63 39.00
N THR A 225 -6.63 -7.69 39.76
CA THR A 225 -7.46 -8.08 40.90
C THR A 225 -7.48 -6.97 41.96
N GLY A 226 -6.34 -6.31 42.19
CA GLY A 226 -6.23 -5.17 43.09
C GLY A 226 -7.03 -3.95 42.65
N LEU A 227 -7.11 -3.68 41.34
CA LEU A 227 -7.98 -2.64 40.78
C LEU A 227 -9.46 -3.01 40.99
N VAL A 228 -9.88 -4.18 40.52
CA VAL A 228 -11.28 -4.64 40.59
C VAL A 228 -11.82 -4.61 42.02
N ASN A 229 -11.04 -5.08 43.00
CA ASN A 229 -11.45 -5.08 44.40
C ASN A 229 -11.67 -3.67 44.97
N SER A 230 -10.98 -2.68 44.44
CA SER A 230 -11.05 -1.29 44.91
C SER A 230 -12.08 -0.42 44.17
N GLU A 231 -12.66 -0.93 43.08
CA GLU A 231 -13.69 -0.22 42.33
C GLU A 231 -14.96 0.02 43.14
N GLY A 232 -15.39 -0.96 43.95
CA GLY A 232 -16.58 -0.80 44.78
C GLY A 232 -16.45 0.39 45.73
N ALA A 233 -15.28 0.55 46.35
CA ALA A 233 -14.98 1.68 47.22
C ALA A 233 -14.87 3.02 46.45
N TYR A 234 -14.37 2.99 45.21
CA TYR A 234 -14.37 4.17 44.34
C TYR A 234 -15.80 4.61 44.01
N ILE A 235 -16.66 3.69 43.56
CA ILE A 235 -18.06 3.98 43.20
C ILE A 235 -18.82 4.54 44.41
N GLU A 236 -18.64 3.97 45.61
CA GLU A 236 -19.33 4.42 46.83
C GLU A 236 -18.87 5.81 47.31
N LYS A 237 -17.58 6.12 47.21
CA LYS A 237 -17.06 7.46 47.57
C LYS A 237 -17.52 8.51 46.57
N THR A 238 -17.57 8.12 45.30
CA THR A 238 -17.87 9.00 44.17
C THR A 238 -19.37 9.28 44.03
N SER A 239 -20.24 8.35 44.43
CA SER A 239 -21.69 8.54 44.46
C SER A 239 -22.15 9.58 45.50
N LYS A 240 -21.34 9.81 46.55
CA LYS A 240 -21.58 10.85 47.58
C LYS A 240 -21.18 12.26 47.13
N SER A 241 -20.48 12.39 46.00
CA SER A 241 -19.97 13.66 45.47
C SER A 241 -20.75 14.11 44.23
N THR A 242 -21.29 15.33 44.26
CA THR A 242 -22.02 15.94 43.13
C THR A 242 -21.10 16.70 42.15
N THR A 243 -19.80 16.82 42.45
CA THR A 243 -18.84 17.52 41.59
C THR A 243 -18.30 16.59 40.50
N LYS A 244 -18.42 17.01 39.23
CA LYS A 244 -17.74 16.35 38.10
C LYS A 244 -16.23 16.51 38.25
N ASN A 245 -15.47 15.42 38.03
CA ASN A 245 -14.01 15.38 38.17
C ASN A 245 -13.51 15.73 39.58
N SER A 246 -14.03 15.01 40.58
CA SER A 246 -13.68 15.20 41.99
C SER A 246 -12.25 14.71 42.29
N SER A 247 -11.74 15.00 43.50
CA SER A 247 -10.44 14.50 43.96
C SER A 247 -10.33 12.97 43.83
N GLU A 248 -11.42 12.27 44.13
CA GLU A 248 -11.53 10.81 44.07
C GLU A 248 -11.44 10.30 42.63
N ASP A 249 -12.07 10.98 41.66
CA ASP A 249 -11.99 10.64 40.24
C ASP A 249 -10.56 10.74 39.72
N ARG A 250 -9.84 11.80 40.12
CA ARG A 250 -8.44 12.01 39.72
C ARG A 250 -7.52 10.97 40.34
N GLN A 251 -7.70 10.65 41.62
CA GLN A 251 -6.93 9.60 42.30
C GLN A 251 -7.19 8.23 41.69
N TRP A 252 -8.45 7.91 41.39
CA TRP A 252 -8.83 6.67 40.74
C TRP A 252 -8.24 6.55 39.34
N THR A 253 -8.41 7.59 38.51
CA THR A 253 -7.87 7.62 37.15
C THR A 253 -6.34 7.52 37.15
N ALA A 254 -5.66 8.21 38.07
CA ALA A 254 -4.22 8.12 38.22
C ALA A 254 -3.76 6.71 38.60
N ARG A 255 -4.50 6.02 39.49
CA ARG A 255 -4.22 4.64 39.87
C ARG A 255 -4.43 3.67 38.71
N VAL A 256 -5.57 3.75 38.02
CA VAL A 256 -5.87 2.93 36.84
C VAL A 256 -4.78 3.09 35.78
N ASN A 257 -4.38 4.33 35.47
CA ASN A 257 -3.31 4.60 34.51
C ASN A 257 -1.96 4.06 34.98
N GLY A 258 -1.63 4.22 36.27
CA GLY A 258 -0.38 3.73 36.84
C GLY A 258 -0.27 2.21 36.78
N ASP A 259 -1.30 1.48 37.19
CA ASP A 259 -1.30 0.02 37.16
C ASP A 259 -1.40 -0.51 35.71
N THR A 260 -2.16 0.15 34.83
CA THR A 260 -2.19 -0.15 33.39
C THR A 260 -0.81 -0.02 32.73
N ASN A 261 -0.05 1.03 33.06
CA ASN A 261 1.30 1.21 32.51
C ASN A 261 2.24 0.09 32.97
N LYS A 262 2.18 -0.30 34.25
CA LYS A 262 2.95 -1.46 34.75
C LYS A 262 2.57 -2.75 34.02
N MET A 263 1.29 -2.97 33.72
CA MET A 263 0.87 -4.14 32.95
C MET A 263 1.48 -4.15 31.54
N LYS A 264 1.56 -2.98 30.88
CA LYS A 264 2.23 -2.84 29.57
C LYS A 264 3.73 -3.04 29.66
N ASP A 265 4.37 -2.53 30.71
CA ASP A 265 5.81 -2.73 30.94
C ASP A 265 6.13 -4.20 31.17
N ILE A 266 5.27 -4.93 31.88
CA ILE A 266 5.36 -6.38 32.04
C ILE A 266 5.30 -7.08 30.67
N ILE A 267 4.32 -6.75 29.83
CA ILE A 267 4.18 -7.32 28.47
C ILE A 267 5.43 -7.04 27.63
N ASN A 268 5.94 -5.81 27.63
CA ASN A 268 7.13 -5.43 26.85
C ASN A 268 8.42 -6.09 27.36
N SER A 269 8.42 -6.63 28.58
CA SER A 269 9.59 -7.28 29.19
C SER A 269 9.64 -8.80 29.00
N ILE A 270 8.59 -9.37 28.38
CA ILE A 270 8.49 -10.79 28.02
C ILE A 270 8.99 -10.96 26.59
#